data_AF-H3C8D4-F1
#
_entry.id   AF-H3C8D4-F1
#
_cell.length_a   1.000
_cell.length_b   1.000
_cell.length_c   1.000
_cell.angle_alpha   90.00
_cell.angle_beta   90.00
_cell.angle_gamma   90.00
#
_symmetry.space_group_name_H-M   'P 1'
#
loop_
_entity.id
_entity.type
_entity.pdbx_description
1 polymer ?
#
loop_
_entity_poly.entity_id
_entity_poly.type
_entity_poly.pdbx_seq_one_letter_code
_entity_poly.pdbx_strand_id
1 'polypeptide(L)'
;MAIAHVATEYVFSDFLLREPNQAPYRSVRTELALDKMVTCVAVGLPLLLISLAFAQEVSVGTQISCFAPANFSWRQAAYVDSYCWASVHTHTLPLWLHKFFPYVLLLVAVLMYTPALFWRFSAAPLLQSDLSFIMEELDRCYNRAVTLAKRMAASGVLAPESTRLRSVSPRSDPTEGCFNYPLVEKFLMTKRSSRVLLFYYLLCRGLTCVTLLCACIYLGYYLRLASVTDDFGC
;
A
#
# COMPACT_ATOMS: atom_id res chain seq x y z
N MET A 1 51.75 -1.58 14.53
CA MET A 1 50.74 -2.56 14.06
C MET A 1 49.38 -2.29 14.72
N ALA A 2 48.70 -1.20 14.36
CA ALA A 2 47.42 -0.81 15.00
C ALA A 2 46.24 -0.70 14.01
N ILE A 3 46.52 -0.65 12.71
CA ILE A 3 45.48 -0.45 11.68
C ILE A 3 44.71 -1.75 11.39
N ALA A 4 45.38 -2.91 11.46
CA ALA A 4 44.72 -4.21 11.27
C ALA A 4 43.75 -4.53 12.42
N HIS A 5 44.09 -4.18 13.66
CA HIS A 5 43.25 -4.44 14.82
C HIS A 5 41.99 -3.55 14.83
N VAL A 6 42.13 -2.29 14.42
CA VAL A 6 41.00 -1.36 14.27
C VAL A 6 40.11 -1.77 13.09
N ALA A 7 40.69 -2.21 11.96
CA ALA A 7 39.91 -2.71 10.83
C ALA A 7 39.13 -3.99 11.16
N THR A 8 39.71 -4.91 11.93
CA THR A 8 38.99 -6.09 12.42
C THR A 8 37.90 -5.68 13.40
N GLU A 9 38.13 -4.70 14.26
CA GLU A 9 37.12 -4.26 15.21
C GLU A 9 35.92 -3.62 14.50
N TYR A 10 36.11 -2.80 13.46
CA TYR A 10 34.99 -2.22 12.68
C TYR A 10 34.27 -3.23 11.79
N VAL A 11 34.99 -4.18 11.17
CA VAL A 11 34.37 -5.21 10.33
C VAL A 11 33.65 -6.28 11.16
N PHE A 12 34.14 -6.59 12.37
CA PHE A 12 33.50 -7.57 13.27
C PHE A 12 32.51 -6.96 14.27
N SER A 13 32.55 -5.65 14.56
CA SER A 13 31.58 -4.98 15.43
C SER A 13 30.22 -4.75 14.76
N ASP A 14 30.19 -4.63 13.43
CA ASP A 14 28.92 -4.66 12.67
C ASP A 14 28.21 -6.03 12.77
N PHE A 15 28.91 -7.09 13.20
CA PHE A 15 28.34 -8.42 13.47
C PHE A 15 28.10 -8.70 14.96
N LEU A 16 28.48 -7.79 15.87
CA LEU A 16 28.15 -7.90 17.28
C LEU A 16 26.87 -7.11 17.54
N LEU A 17 25.75 -7.78 17.33
CA LEU A 17 24.42 -7.29 17.64
C LEU A 17 24.35 -6.81 19.09
N ARG A 18 24.26 -5.49 19.24
CA ARG A 18 23.79 -4.84 20.45
C ARG A 18 22.33 -5.26 20.66
N GLU A 19 22.05 -5.97 21.74
CA GLU A 19 20.68 -6.34 22.14
C GLU A 19 19.82 -5.06 22.22
N PRO A 20 18.76 -4.93 21.38
CA PRO A 20 17.92 -3.75 21.43
C PRO A 20 16.91 -3.91 22.57
N ASN A 21 17.15 -3.20 23.66
CA ASN A 21 16.29 -3.14 24.85
C ASN A 21 14.99 -2.32 24.62
N GLN A 22 14.49 -2.25 23.38
CA GLN A 22 13.21 -1.62 22.97
C GLN A 22 12.69 -2.29 21.68
N ALA A 23 11.38 -2.56 21.61
CA ALA A 23 10.71 -3.32 20.55
C ALA A 23 11.10 -2.87 19.11
N PRO A 24 11.97 -3.62 18.39
CA PRO A 24 12.63 -3.14 17.17
C PRO A 24 11.74 -3.12 15.92
N TYR A 25 10.52 -3.66 15.98
CA TYR A 25 9.67 -3.93 14.80
C TYR A 25 8.39 -3.08 14.71
N ARG A 26 8.44 -1.82 15.16
CA ARG A 26 7.26 -0.94 15.21
C ARG A 26 6.80 -0.40 13.85
N SER A 27 7.56 -0.59 12.75
CA SER A 27 7.28 0.02 11.44
C SER A 27 7.43 -0.91 10.22
N VAL A 28 7.08 -2.19 10.38
CA VAL A 28 6.99 -3.11 9.23
C VAL A 28 5.99 -2.57 8.21
N ARG A 29 6.43 -2.36 6.96
CA ARG A 29 5.54 -1.98 5.85
C ARG A 29 4.67 -3.17 5.46
N THR A 30 3.40 -3.11 5.84
CA THR A 30 2.37 -4.13 5.55
C THR A 30 1.69 -3.96 4.19
N GLU A 31 2.15 -2.97 3.40
CA GLU A 31 1.65 -2.67 2.06
C GLU A 31 2.80 -2.61 1.07
N LEU A 32 2.59 -3.17 -0.13
CA LEU A 32 3.53 -3.05 -1.24
C LEU A 32 3.69 -1.58 -1.65
N ALA A 33 4.89 -1.19 -2.05
CA ALA A 33 5.14 0.19 -2.52
C ALA A 33 4.28 0.55 -3.74
N LEU A 34 4.12 -0.39 -4.68
CA LEU A 34 3.24 -0.23 -5.84
C LEU A 34 1.79 -0.03 -5.44
N ASP A 35 1.32 -0.76 -4.44
CA ASP A 35 -0.05 -0.68 -3.95
C ASP A 35 -0.39 0.71 -3.38
N LYS A 36 0.58 1.31 -2.68
CA LYS A 36 0.47 2.70 -2.22
C LYS A 36 0.50 3.70 -3.37
N MET A 37 1.38 3.52 -4.36
CA MET A 37 1.43 4.40 -5.52
C MET A 37 0.12 4.36 -6.31
N VAL A 38 -0.40 3.16 -6.58
CA VAL A 38 -1.68 2.97 -7.29
C VAL A 38 -2.82 3.63 -6.53
N THR A 39 -2.91 3.43 -5.21
CA THR A 39 -3.97 4.04 -4.40
C THR A 39 -3.84 5.56 -4.36
N CYS A 40 -2.62 6.09 -4.21
CA CYS A 40 -2.35 7.53 -4.21
C CYS A 40 -2.73 8.18 -5.54
N VAL A 41 -2.35 7.58 -6.67
CA VAL A 41 -2.69 8.09 -8.00
C VAL A 41 -4.19 7.96 -8.26
N ALA A 42 -4.79 6.81 -7.98
CA ALA A 42 -6.19 6.56 -8.28
C ALA A 42 -7.17 7.38 -7.43
N VAL A 43 -6.80 7.75 -6.21
CA VAL A 43 -7.61 8.62 -5.34
C VAL A 43 -7.25 10.09 -5.54
N GLY A 44 -5.95 10.39 -5.71
CA GLY A 44 -5.45 11.76 -5.86
C GLY A 44 -5.85 12.40 -7.17
N LEU A 45 -5.83 11.65 -8.28
CA LEU A 45 -6.21 12.16 -9.60
C LEU A 45 -7.66 12.68 -9.66
N PRO A 46 -8.71 11.92 -9.27
CA PRO A 46 -10.08 12.45 -9.28
C PRO A 46 -10.26 13.64 -8.32
N LEU A 47 -9.62 13.63 -7.14
CA LEU A 47 -9.69 14.76 -6.21
C LEU A 47 -9.03 16.02 -6.78
N LEU A 48 -7.90 15.88 -7.48
CA LEU A 48 -7.23 16.98 -8.15
C LEU A 48 -8.09 17.54 -9.28
N LEU A 49 -8.71 16.67 -10.09
CA LEU A 49 -9.63 17.07 -11.17
C LEU A 49 -10.85 17.82 -10.62
N ILE A 50 -11.45 17.33 -9.54
CA ILE A 50 -12.55 18.02 -8.84
C ILE A 50 -12.09 19.42 -8.39
N SER A 51 -10.91 19.50 -7.76
CA SER A 51 -10.37 20.78 -7.26
C SER A 51 -10.11 21.77 -8.40
N LEU A 52 -9.59 21.30 -9.55
CA LEU A 52 -9.39 22.12 -10.74
C LEU A 52 -10.72 22.58 -11.34
N ALA A 53 -11.72 21.68 -11.44
CA ALA A 53 -13.03 22.02 -11.96
C ALA A 53 -13.69 23.11 -11.11
N PHE A 54 -13.68 22.98 -9.78
CA PHE A 54 -14.21 24.03 -8.89
C PHE A 54 -13.42 25.34 -8.99
N ALA A 55 -12.10 25.29 -9.17
CA ALA A 55 -11.30 26.50 -9.37
C ALA A 55 -11.70 27.23 -10.67
N GLN A 56 -12.00 26.50 -11.73
CA GLN A 56 -12.50 27.07 -13.00
C GLN A 56 -13.91 27.64 -12.85
N GLU A 57 -14.81 26.95 -12.16
CA GLU A 57 -16.18 27.42 -11.89
C GLU A 57 -16.16 28.76 -11.15
N VAL A 58 -15.32 28.88 -10.11
CA VAL A 58 -15.17 30.14 -9.35
C VAL A 58 -14.57 31.26 -10.19
N SER A 59 -13.75 30.93 -11.20
CA SER A 59 -13.05 31.92 -12.03
C SER A 59 -13.82 32.36 -13.29
N VAL A 60 -14.65 31.49 -13.88
CA VAL A 60 -15.36 31.74 -15.15
C VAL A 60 -16.80 32.22 -14.88
N GLY A 61 -17.37 31.94 -13.72
CA GLY A 61 -18.68 32.45 -13.30
C GLY A 61 -19.75 31.37 -13.27
N THR A 62 -20.88 31.57 -13.96
CA THR A 62 -22.04 30.69 -13.87
C THR A 62 -21.88 29.41 -14.71
N GLN A 63 -22.37 28.28 -14.18
CA GLN A 63 -22.32 26.95 -14.80
C GLN A 63 -23.09 26.83 -16.12
N ILE A 64 -24.02 27.75 -16.35
CA ILE A 64 -24.86 27.83 -17.54
C ILE A 64 -25.05 29.31 -17.90
N SER A 65 -25.23 29.57 -19.19
CA SER A 65 -25.65 30.87 -19.70
C SER A 65 -26.77 30.66 -20.71
N CYS A 66 -27.96 31.17 -20.41
CA CYS A 66 -29.11 31.13 -21.30
C CYS A 66 -29.21 32.44 -22.09
N PHE A 67 -29.54 32.34 -23.38
CA PHE A 67 -29.70 33.50 -24.25
C PHE A 67 -31.07 34.14 -24.05
N ALA A 68 -31.25 34.87 -22.94
CA ALA A 68 -32.50 35.55 -22.63
C ALA A 68 -32.79 36.70 -23.63
N PRO A 69 -34.06 36.96 -23.98
CA PRO A 69 -34.43 38.07 -24.87
C PRO A 69 -34.01 39.44 -24.31
N ALA A 70 -33.65 40.38 -25.19
CA ALA A 70 -33.20 41.73 -24.79
C ALA A 70 -34.25 42.54 -23.97
N ASN A 71 -35.52 42.12 -24.00
CA ASN A 71 -36.61 42.75 -23.25
C ASN A 71 -36.66 42.33 -21.77
N PHE A 72 -35.79 41.42 -21.32
CA PHE A 72 -35.76 40.94 -19.94
C PHE A 72 -34.87 41.82 -19.07
N SER A 73 -35.31 42.08 -17.83
CA SER A 73 -34.46 42.69 -16.81
C SER A 73 -33.36 41.73 -16.35
N TRP A 74 -32.28 42.26 -15.77
CA TRP A 74 -31.17 41.45 -15.25
C TRP A 74 -31.62 40.35 -14.29
N ARG A 75 -32.62 40.64 -13.43
CA ARG A 75 -33.18 39.65 -12.49
C ARG A 75 -33.97 38.55 -13.20
N GLN A 76 -34.66 38.89 -14.28
CA GLN A 76 -35.40 37.91 -15.09
C GLN A 76 -34.44 37.01 -15.87
N ALA A 77 -33.35 37.56 -16.43
CA ALA A 77 -32.31 36.76 -17.07
C ALA A 77 -31.66 35.77 -16.08
N ALA A 78 -31.27 36.25 -14.89
CA ALA A 78 -30.72 35.38 -13.84
C ALA A 78 -31.72 34.31 -13.35
N TYR A 79 -33.02 34.63 -13.32
CA TYR A 79 -34.06 33.66 -13.01
C TYR A 79 -34.12 32.55 -14.06
N VAL A 80 -34.08 32.89 -15.35
CA VAL A 80 -34.08 31.91 -16.45
C VAL A 80 -32.86 30.99 -16.36
N ASP A 81 -31.66 31.52 -16.14
CA ASP A 81 -30.45 30.72 -15.95
C ASP A 81 -30.61 29.70 -14.80
N SER A 82 -31.12 30.17 -13.65
CA SER A 82 -31.33 29.31 -12.48
C SER A 82 -32.43 28.25 -12.71
N TYR A 83 -33.48 28.60 -13.44
CA TYR A 83 -34.59 27.73 -13.76
C TYR A 83 -34.16 26.63 -14.74
N CYS A 84 -33.44 26.99 -15.81
CA CYS A 84 -32.89 26.03 -16.77
C CYS A 84 -31.86 25.09 -16.12
N TRP A 85 -31.03 25.60 -15.19
CA TRP A 85 -30.14 24.75 -14.39
C TRP A 85 -30.86 23.77 -13.46
N ALA A 86 -32.02 24.15 -12.94
CA ALA A 86 -32.85 23.27 -12.11
C ALA A 86 -33.56 22.21 -12.96
N SER A 87 -34.14 22.62 -14.10
CA SER A 87 -34.93 21.75 -14.98
C SER A 87 -34.10 20.84 -15.87
N VAL A 88 -32.77 20.95 -15.89
CA VAL A 88 -31.85 20.07 -16.65
C VAL A 88 -32.11 18.57 -16.47
N HIS A 89 -32.75 18.17 -15.37
CA HIS A 89 -33.13 16.79 -15.05
C HIS A 89 -34.31 16.24 -15.87
N THR A 90 -35.16 17.11 -16.43
CA THR A 90 -36.41 16.70 -17.10
C THR A 90 -36.24 16.48 -18.60
N HIS A 91 -35.07 16.80 -19.14
CA HIS A 91 -34.77 16.59 -20.56
C HIS A 91 -34.39 15.13 -20.84
N THR A 92 -34.69 14.68 -22.05
CA THR A 92 -34.47 13.30 -22.52
C THR A 92 -32.99 12.94 -22.70
N LEU A 93 -32.12 13.94 -22.77
CA LEU A 93 -30.68 13.79 -22.91
C LEU A 93 -30.02 13.78 -21.51
N PRO A 94 -28.92 13.01 -21.29
CA PRO A 94 -28.29 12.87 -19.99
C PRO A 94 -27.46 14.10 -19.57
N LEU A 95 -27.96 15.33 -19.71
CA LEU A 95 -27.28 16.55 -19.25
C LEU A 95 -27.13 16.58 -17.72
N TRP A 96 -27.95 15.81 -17.02
CA TRP A 96 -27.78 15.51 -15.61
C TRP A 96 -26.35 15.09 -15.26
N LEU A 97 -25.67 14.37 -16.16
CA LEU A 97 -24.31 13.88 -15.91
C LEU A 97 -23.31 15.02 -15.67
N HIS A 98 -23.47 16.17 -16.33
CA HIS A 98 -22.60 17.35 -16.15
C HIS A 98 -22.78 17.98 -14.76
N LYS A 99 -24.03 18.09 -14.30
CA LYS A 99 -24.34 18.63 -12.97
C LYS A 99 -23.81 17.76 -11.84
N PHE A 100 -23.86 16.43 -12.00
CA PHE A 100 -23.45 15.48 -10.96
C PHE A 100 -22.02 14.99 -11.09
N PHE A 101 -21.29 15.43 -12.11
CA PHE A 101 -19.93 14.98 -12.40
C PHE A 101 -18.97 15.05 -11.20
N PRO A 102 -18.88 16.18 -10.46
CA PRO A 102 -18.00 16.26 -9.28
C PRO A 102 -18.39 15.27 -8.17
N TYR A 103 -19.69 15.01 -7.99
CA TYR A 103 -20.20 14.07 -6.99
C TYR A 103 -19.90 12.62 -7.38
N VAL A 104 -20.01 12.27 -8.66
CA VAL A 104 -19.66 10.94 -9.15
C VAL A 104 -18.16 10.68 -9.02
N LEU A 105 -17.31 11.66 -9.38
CA LEU A 105 -15.86 11.53 -9.17
C LEU A 105 -15.51 11.38 -7.68
N LEU A 106 -16.20 12.09 -6.80
CA LEU A 106 -16.00 11.97 -5.35
C LEU A 106 -16.43 10.58 -4.85
N LEU A 107 -17.56 10.06 -5.33
CA LEU A 107 -18.00 8.70 -5.03
C LEU A 107 -16.96 7.67 -5.49
N VAL A 108 -16.43 7.81 -6.71
CA VAL A 108 -15.36 6.94 -7.22
C VAL A 108 -14.11 7.03 -6.34
N ALA A 109 -13.69 8.21 -5.91
CA ALA A 109 -12.54 8.38 -5.02
C ALA A 109 -12.75 7.66 -3.67
N VAL A 110 -13.95 7.77 -3.08
CA VAL A 110 -14.31 7.07 -1.84
C VAL A 110 -14.32 5.54 -2.03
N LEU A 111 -14.88 5.06 -3.13
CA LEU A 111 -14.90 3.64 -3.49
C LEU A 111 -13.48 3.09 -3.75
N MET A 112 -12.60 3.86 -4.38
CA MET A 112 -11.19 3.49 -4.59
C MET A 112 -10.41 3.43 -3.27
N TYR A 113 -10.80 4.21 -2.27
CA TYR A 113 -10.14 4.22 -0.96
C TYR A 113 -10.61 3.10 -0.02
N THR A 114 -11.83 2.57 -0.21
CA THR A 114 -12.43 1.57 0.68
C THR A 114 -11.62 0.26 0.77
N PRO A 115 -11.12 -0.32 -0.34
CA PRO A 115 -10.27 -1.51 -0.29
C PRO A 115 -8.95 -1.30 0.46
N ALA A 116 -8.36 -0.10 0.36
CA ALA A 116 -7.15 0.23 1.09
C ALA A 116 -7.42 0.32 2.61
N LEU A 117 -8.53 0.94 3.01
CA LEU A 117 -8.97 0.93 4.41
C LEU A 117 -9.22 -0.49 4.91
N PHE A 118 -9.94 -1.30 4.15
CA PHE A 118 -10.24 -2.68 4.51
C PHE A 118 -8.95 -3.51 4.69
N TRP A 119 -7.97 -3.38 3.79
CA TRP A 119 -6.66 -4.02 3.93
C TRP A 119 -5.95 -3.61 5.23
N ARG A 120 -5.99 -2.32 5.57
CA ARG A 120 -5.38 -1.78 6.79
C ARG A 120 -6.02 -2.27 8.08
N PHE A 121 -7.32 -2.51 8.09
CA PHE A 121 -8.00 -3.01 9.29
C PHE A 121 -7.97 -4.53 9.41
N SER A 122 -8.06 -5.26 8.30
CA SER A 122 -8.15 -6.73 8.32
C SER A 122 -6.77 -7.40 8.20
N ALA A 123 -6.03 -7.11 7.14
CA ALA A 123 -4.82 -7.85 6.79
C ALA A 123 -3.56 -7.29 7.47
N ALA A 124 -3.44 -5.97 7.61
CA ALA A 124 -2.25 -5.34 8.17
C ALA A 124 -1.89 -5.78 9.60
N PRO A 125 -2.81 -5.88 10.59
CA PRO A 125 -2.42 -6.30 11.94
C PRO A 125 -1.94 -7.75 11.98
N LEU A 126 -2.61 -8.64 11.22
CA LEU A 126 -2.22 -10.05 11.08
C LEU A 126 -0.84 -10.18 10.42
N LEU A 127 -0.59 -9.40 9.35
CA LEU A 127 0.67 -9.43 8.64
C LEU A 127 1.82 -8.84 9.47
N GLN A 128 1.54 -7.81 10.26
CA GLN A 128 2.53 -7.17 11.12
C GLN A 128 3.02 -8.13 12.20
N SER A 129 2.12 -8.85 12.89
CA SER A 129 2.51 -9.84 13.91
C SER A 129 3.32 -10.98 13.30
N ASP A 130 2.87 -11.51 12.16
CA ASP A 130 3.54 -12.61 11.46
C ASP A 130 4.95 -12.21 11.01
N LEU A 131 5.11 -11.02 10.43
CA LEU A 131 6.41 -10.58 9.91
C LEU A 131 7.37 -10.24 11.04
N SER A 132 6.90 -9.63 12.13
CA SER A 132 7.75 -9.39 13.31
C SER A 132 8.26 -10.68 13.92
N PHE A 133 7.41 -11.72 13.98
CA PHE A 133 7.80 -13.04 14.47
C PHE A 133 8.83 -13.70 13.55
N ILE A 134 8.60 -13.67 12.23
CA ILE A 134 9.54 -14.22 11.24
C ILE A 134 10.90 -13.51 11.33
N MET A 135 10.93 -12.18 11.43
CA MET A 135 12.17 -11.42 11.54
C MET A 135 12.94 -11.74 12.83
N GLU A 136 12.25 -11.80 13.97
CA GLU A 136 12.88 -12.14 15.24
C GLU A 136 13.46 -13.56 15.25
N GLU A 137 12.73 -14.54 14.71
CA GLU A 137 13.21 -15.92 14.62
C GLU A 137 14.35 -16.07 13.59
N LEU A 138 14.32 -15.31 12.48
CA LEU A 138 15.43 -15.26 11.53
C LEU A 138 16.71 -14.71 12.18
N ASP A 139 16.61 -13.62 12.94
CA ASP A 139 17.75 -13.05 13.68
C ASP A 139 18.30 -14.03 14.72
N ARG A 140 17.41 -14.70 15.47
CA ARG A 140 17.81 -15.74 16.45
C ARG A 140 18.52 -16.91 15.78
N CYS A 141 18.00 -17.40 14.66
CA CYS A 141 18.64 -18.46 13.88
C CYS A 141 20.01 -18.03 13.33
N TYR A 142 20.10 -16.82 12.79
CA TYR A 142 21.35 -16.25 12.28
C TYR A 142 22.42 -16.15 13.39
N ASN A 143 22.05 -15.64 14.57
CA ASN A 143 22.96 -15.52 15.71
C ASN A 143 23.47 -16.86 16.23
N ARG A 144 22.59 -17.86 16.28
CA ARG A 144 22.98 -19.24 16.64
C ARG A 144 23.95 -19.81 15.61
N ALA A 145 23.70 -19.62 14.32
CA ALA A 145 24.57 -20.08 13.25
C ALA A 145 25.97 -19.41 13.31
N VAL A 146 26.03 -18.09 13.50
CA VAL A 146 27.29 -17.36 13.66
C VAL A 146 28.05 -17.81 14.93
N THR A 147 27.35 -18.01 16.03
CA THR A 147 27.96 -18.50 17.28
C THR A 147 28.55 -19.90 17.10
N LEU A 148 27.84 -20.79 16.40
CA LEU A 148 28.34 -22.12 16.05
C LEU A 148 29.57 -22.03 15.14
N ALA A 149 29.52 -21.20 14.09
CA ALA A 149 30.64 -20.99 13.18
C ALA A 149 31.88 -20.46 13.92
N LYS A 150 31.70 -19.51 14.84
CA LYS A 150 32.79 -19.00 15.71
C LYS A 150 33.36 -20.09 16.61
N ARG A 151 32.52 -20.95 17.21
CA ARG A 151 32.98 -22.09 18.03
C ARG A 151 33.78 -23.09 17.19
N MET A 152 33.31 -23.42 15.99
CA MET A 152 34.00 -24.32 15.06
C MET A 152 35.34 -23.74 14.59
N ALA A 153 35.38 -22.46 14.24
CA ALA A 153 36.61 -21.77 13.86
C ALA A 153 37.61 -21.72 15.03
N ALA A 154 37.16 -21.43 16.25
CA ALA A 154 38.01 -21.44 17.44
C ALA A 154 38.56 -22.86 17.74
N SER A 155 37.74 -23.91 17.58
CA SER A 155 38.20 -25.29 17.73
C SER A 155 39.15 -25.74 16.61
N GLY A 156 39.05 -25.17 15.41
CA GLY A 156 39.96 -25.43 14.29
C GLY A 156 41.29 -24.69 14.38
N VAL A 157 41.31 -23.50 15.00
CA VAL A 157 42.54 -22.69 15.21
C VAL A 157 43.34 -23.16 16.44
N LEU A 158 42.71 -23.86 17.39
CA LEU A 158 43.37 -24.44 18.58
C LEU A 158 44.05 -25.80 18.34
N ALA A 159 44.36 -26.14 17.09
CA ALA A 159 45.17 -27.33 16.78
C ALA A 159 46.60 -26.97 16.32
N PRO A 160 47.49 -26.47 17.19
CA PRO A 160 48.88 -26.85 17.11
C PRO A 160 49.02 -28.20 17.82
N GLU A 161 49.38 -29.19 17.02
CA GLU A 161 49.95 -30.49 17.37
C GLU A 161 50.63 -30.54 18.74
N SER A 162 49.97 -31.09 19.76
CA SER A 162 50.57 -31.97 20.78
C SER A 162 49.58 -32.27 21.91
N THR A 163 49.63 -33.51 22.38
CA THR A 163 48.90 -34.05 23.55
C THR A 163 47.54 -34.66 23.23
N ARG A 164 47.61 -35.75 22.46
CA ARG A 164 46.79 -36.94 22.77
C ARG A 164 47.07 -37.31 24.23
N LEU A 165 46.17 -37.04 25.15
CA LEU A 165 45.88 -37.85 26.35
C LEU A 165 44.95 -37.08 27.29
N ARG A 166 43.87 -37.75 27.70
CA ARG A 166 42.93 -37.36 28.78
C ARG A 166 41.95 -36.25 28.34
N SER A 167 40.65 -36.45 28.27
CA SER A 167 39.76 -37.37 28.99
C SER A 167 38.41 -37.48 28.27
N VAL A 168 37.89 -38.70 28.29
CA VAL A 168 36.50 -39.11 28.08
C VAL A 168 35.46 -38.07 28.51
N SER A 169 34.64 -37.59 27.56
CA SER A 169 33.17 -37.58 27.66
C SER A 169 32.54 -37.06 26.36
N PRO A 170 31.31 -37.49 26.04
CA PRO A 170 30.95 -37.96 24.71
C PRO A 170 30.58 -36.81 23.78
N ARG A 171 30.93 -36.98 22.51
CA ARG A 171 30.05 -36.81 21.34
C ARG A 171 28.73 -36.09 21.65
N SER A 172 28.82 -34.79 21.89
CA SER A 172 27.68 -33.91 21.70
C SER A 172 27.93 -33.33 20.33
N ASP A 173 27.31 -33.95 19.33
CA ASP A 173 27.25 -33.39 18.00
C ASP A 173 26.75 -31.94 18.18
N PRO A 174 27.58 -30.90 17.92
CA PRO A 174 27.14 -29.51 18.14
C PRO A 174 25.99 -29.13 17.20
N THR A 175 25.69 -30.02 16.24
CA THR A 175 24.55 -30.04 15.35
C THR A 175 23.24 -30.55 15.96
N GLU A 176 23.25 -31.34 17.05
CA GLU A 176 22.02 -31.97 17.61
C GLU A 176 21.05 -30.95 18.25
N GLY A 177 21.54 -29.80 18.72
CA GLY A 177 20.70 -28.70 19.21
C GLY A 177 20.51 -27.55 18.23
N CYS A 178 21.41 -27.41 17.25
CA CYS A 178 21.44 -26.28 16.32
C CYS A 178 20.56 -26.49 15.09
N PHE A 179 20.31 -27.75 14.72
CA PHE A 179 19.40 -28.17 13.65
C PHE A 179 18.05 -28.66 14.19
N ASN A 180 17.58 -28.10 15.31
CA ASN A 180 16.15 -28.24 15.65
C ASN A 180 15.37 -27.51 14.55
N TYR A 181 14.86 -28.31 13.61
CA TYR A 181 13.91 -28.01 12.54
C TYR A 181 13.55 -26.53 12.49
N PRO A 182 14.03 -25.76 11.49
CA PRO A 182 13.84 -24.31 11.51
C PRO A 182 12.35 -24.06 11.64
N LEU A 183 11.97 -23.55 12.81
CA LEU A 183 10.58 -23.31 13.19
C LEU A 183 9.94 -22.39 12.15
N VAL A 184 10.76 -21.51 11.56
CA VAL A 184 10.50 -20.69 10.37
C VAL A 184 10.09 -21.51 9.15
N GLU A 185 10.75 -22.62 8.83
CA GLU A 185 10.39 -23.46 7.68
C GLU A 185 9.05 -24.16 7.89
N LYS A 186 8.82 -24.74 9.08
CA LYS A 186 7.51 -25.34 9.41
C LYS A 186 6.40 -24.28 9.43
N PHE A 187 6.70 -23.07 9.92
CA PHE A 187 5.79 -21.93 9.89
C PHE A 187 5.47 -21.49 8.46
N LEU A 188 6.48 -21.39 7.58
CA LEU A 188 6.30 -21.06 6.16
C LEU A 188 5.51 -22.14 5.41
N MET A 189 5.76 -23.43 5.70
CA MET A 189 5.00 -24.55 5.13
C MET A 189 3.54 -24.54 5.59
N THR A 190 3.28 -24.16 6.84
CA THR A 190 1.92 -23.98 7.36
C THR A 190 1.23 -22.75 6.74
N LYS A 191 1.95 -21.64 6.57
CA LYS A 191 1.41 -20.44 5.92
C LYS A 191 1.12 -20.67 4.44
N ARG A 192 1.86 -21.55 3.77
CA ARG A 192 1.61 -21.99 2.38
C ARG A 192 0.26 -22.70 2.22
N SER A 193 -0.25 -23.38 3.25
CA SER A 193 -1.55 -24.06 3.18
C SER A 193 -2.74 -23.10 3.42
N SER A 194 -2.53 -22.01 4.14
CA SER A 194 -3.56 -20.99 4.38
C SER A 194 -3.67 -20.00 3.21
N ARG A 195 -4.78 -20.07 2.47
CA ARG A 195 -5.08 -19.16 1.35
C ARG A 195 -5.87 -17.92 1.76
N VAL A 196 -6.18 -17.75 3.05
CA VAL A 196 -7.07 -16.70 3.55
C VAL A 196 -6.49 -15.30 3.29
N LEU A 197 -5.21 -15.10 3.58
CA LEU A 197 -4.54 -13.82 3.33
C LEU A 197 -4.49 -13.48 1.83
N LEU A 198 -4.21 -14.49 1.00
CA LEU A 198 -4.23 -14.37 -0.46
C LEU A 198 -5.63 -14.00 -0.95
N PHE A 199 -6.68 -14.60 -0.39
CA PHE A 199 -8.07 -14.27 -0.72
C PHE A 199 -8.40 -12.81 -0.39
N TYR A 200 -8.07 -12.32 0.81
CA TYR A 200 -8.28 -10.90 1.15
C TYR A 200 -7.50 -9.96 0.22
N TYR A 201 -6.28 -10.33 -0.16
CA TYR A 201 -5.46 -9.54 -1.08
C TYR A 201 -6.08 -9.47 -2.47
N LEU A 202 -6.46 -10.62 -3.02
CA LEU A 202 -7.10 -10.73 -4.32
C LEU A 202 -8.47 -10.04 -4.33
N LEU A 203 -9.23 -10.11 -3.24
CA LEU A 203 -10.50 -9.40 -3.11
C LEU A 203 -10.29 -7.88 -3.14
N CYS A 204 -9.33 -7.35 -2.36
CA CYS A 204 -9.02 -5.92 -2.37
C CYS A 204 -8.57 -5.44 -3.75
N ARG A 205 -7.65 -6.19 -4.38
CA ARG A 205 -7.14 -5.89 -5.73
C ARG A 205 -8.25 -5.99 -6.78
N GLY A 206 -9.06 -7.03 -6.73
CA GLY A 206 -10.20 -7.24 -7.61
C GLY A 206 -11.20 -6.09 -7.51
N LEU A 207 -11.56 -5.69 -6.30
CA LEU A 207 -12.42 -4.53 -6.07
C LEU A 207 -11.83 -3.25 -6.67
N THR A 208 -10.54 -2.96 -6.43
CA THR A 208 -9.88 -1.78 -7.04
C THR A 208 -9.85 -1.83 -8.57
N CYS A 209 -9.65 -3.01 -9.18
CA CYS A 209 -9.65 -3.15 -10.63
C CYS A 209 -11.05 -2.93 -11.20
N VAL A 210 -12.09 -3.51 -10.58
CA VAL A 210 -13.48 -3.34 -11.01
C VAL A 210 -13.91 -1.88 -10.91
N THR A 211 -13.60 -1.21 -9.80
CA THR A 211 -13.93 0.22 -9.63
C THR A 211 -13.20 1.10 -10.65
N LEU A 212 -11.93 0.82 -10.95
CA LEU A 212 -11.19 1.52 -12.01
C LEU A 212 -11.81 1.30 -13.40
N LEU A 213 -12.15 0.06 -13.74
CA LEU A 213 -12.79 -0.27 -15.01
C LEU A 213 -14.12 0.46 -15.16
N CYS A 214 -14.97 0.44 -14.12
CA CYS A 214 -16.22 1.19 -14.09
C CYS A 214 -15.99 2.69 -14.26
N ALA A 215 -15.00 3.26 -13.58
CA ALA A 215 -14.64 4.67 -13.70
C ALA A 215 -14.18 5.03 -15.13
N CYS A 216 -13.34 4.20 -15.75
CA CYS A 216 -12.90 4.39 -17.13
C CYS A 216 -14.05 4.32 -18.14
N ILE A 217 -14.96 3.35 -17.98
CA ILE A 217 -16.15 3.23 -18.83
C ILE A 217 -17.05 4.46 -18.66
N TYR A 218 -17.28 4.90 -17.41
CA TYR A 218 -18.06 6.10 -17.12
C TYR A 218 -17.44 7.36 -17.74
N LEU A 219 -16.13 7.57 -17.56
CA LEU A 219 -15.43 8.71 -18.15
C LEU A 219 -15.45 8.66 -19.69
N GLY A 220 -15.27 7.49 -20.28
CA GLY A 220 -15.34 7.30 -21.72
C GLY A 220 -16.73 7.59 -22.28
N TYR A 221 -17.79 7.18 -21.56
CA TYR A 221 -19.16 7.54 -21.89
C TYR A 221 -19.41 9.04 -21.75
N TYR A 222 -18.96 9.64 -20.65
CA TYR A 222 -19.08 11.07 -20.38
C TYR A 222 -18.38 11.92 -21.45
N LEU A 223 -17.15 11.58 -21.85
CA LEU A 223 -16.40 12.31 -22.87
C LEU A 223 -17.09 12.25 -24.25
N ARG A 224 -17.67 11.10 -24.61
CA ARG A 224 -18.46 10.99 -25.86
C ARG A 224 -19.72 11.83 -25.80
N LEU A 225 -20.39 11.85 -24.65
CA LEU A 225 -21.62 12.61 -24.47
C LEU A 225 -21.36 14.12 -24.47
N ALA A 226 -20.38 14.58 -23.69
CA ALA A 226 -19.97 15.98 -23.61
C ALA A 226 -19.64 16.55 -25.00
N SER A 227 -18.98 15.78 -25.87
CA SER A 227 -18.67 16.26 -27.23
C SER A 227 -19.89 16.53 -28.13
N VAL A 228 -21.09 16.07 -27.76
CA VAL A 228 -22.30 16.13 -28.58
C VAL A 228 -23.42 16.97 -27.94
N THR A 229 -23.45 17.11 -26.61
CA THR A 229 -24.64 17.60 -25.88
C THR A 229 -24.36 18.82 -24.98
N ASP A 230 -23.55 19.77 -25.43
CA ASP A 230 -23.30 21.00 -24.66
C ASP A 230 -24.48 22.00 -24.71
N ASP A 231 -25.37 21.89 -25.71
CA ASP A 231 -26.53 22.77 -25.88
C ASP A 231 -27.86 22.02 -25.71
N PHE A 232 -28.83 22.65 -25.04
CA PHE A 232 -30.21 22.15 -24.93
C PHE A 232 -31.23 23.27 -24.99
N GLY A 233 -32.42 22.95 -25.50
CA GLY A 233 -33.55 23.88 -25.53
C GLY A 233 -34.27 23.95 -24.19
N CYS A 234 -34.14 25.09 -23.52
CA CYS A 234 -34.91 25.59 -22.39
C CYS A 234 -35.33 27.03 -22.74
#